data_AF-Q64QL0-F1
#
_entry.id   AF-Q64QL0-F1
#
_cell.length_a   1.000
_cell.length_b   1.000
_cell.length_c   1.000
_cell.angle_alpha   90.00
_cell.angle_beta   90.00
_cell.angle_gamma   90.00
#
_symmetry.space_group_name_H-M   'P 1'
#
loop_
_entity.id
_entity.type
_entity.pdbx_description
1 polymer ?
#
loop_
_entity_poly.entity_id
_entity_poly.type
_entity_poly.pdbx_seq_one_letter_code
_entity_poly.pdbx_strand_id
1 'polypeptide(L)' 'MKNLLEQRFFRLLSECSQRKVSVFELAEAIEELAMHVANFGINEQDYSVLLRYFSFGLHRLKSYRMRFEQEKNALFAFN' A
#
# COMPACT_ATOMS: atom_id res chain seq x y z
N MET A 1 -14.79 -1.89 -4.59
CA MET A 1 -16.13 -1.78 -3.97
C MET A 1 -16.96 -3.06 -4.04
N LYS A 2 -16.95 -3.85 -5.13
CA LYS A 2 -17.72 -5.11 -5.19
C LYS A 2 -17.35 -6.11 -4.08
N ASN A 3 -16.06 -6.34 -3.83
CA ASN A 3 -15.58 -7.23 -2.75
C ASN A 3 -15.90 -6.76 -1.32
N LEU A 4 -16.26 -5.49 -1.14
CA LEU A 4 -16.64 -4.93 0.18
C LEU A 4 -18.09 -5.29 0.51
N LEU A 5 -18.98 -5.19 -0.48
CA LEU A 5 -20.41 -5.48 -0.30
C LEU A 5 -20.71 -6.98 -0.17
N GLU A 6 -19.77 -7.84 -0.56
CA GLU A 6 -19.85 -9.29 -0.41
C GLU A 6 -19.49 -9.77 1.01
N GLN A 7 -18.94 -8.88 1.85
CA GLN A 7 -18.51 -9.21 3.19
C GLN A 7 -19.67 -9.68 4.07
N ARG A 8 -19.37 -10.61 4.97
CA ARG A 8 -20.32 -11.26 5.88
C ARG A 8 -21.16 -10.22 6.63
N PHE A 9 -20.58 -9.10 7.02
CA PHE A 9 -21.27 -7.98 7.65
C PHE A 9 -22.48 -7.48 6.86
N PHE A 10 -22.31 -7.14 5.58
CA PHE A 10 -23.39 -6.60 4.75
C PHE A 10 -24.47 -7.64 4.45
N ARG A 11 -24.09 -8.92 4.37
CA ARG A 11 -25.02 -10.04 4.24
C ARG A 11 -25.86 -10.23 5.50
N LEU A 12 -25.24 -10.15 6.68
CA LEU A 12 -25.97 -10.24 7.94
C LEU A 12 -26.94 -9.06 8.11
N LEU A 13 -26.55 -7.85 7.70
CA LEU A 13 -27.44 -6.69 7.74
C LEU A 13 -28.68 -6.85 6.85
N SER A 14 -28.55 -7.48 5.67
CA SER A 14 -29.72 -7.73 4.81
C SER A 14 -30.63 -8.82 5.39
N GLU A 15 -30.05 -9.81 6.05
CA GLU A 15 -30.76 -10.91 6.72
C GLU A 15 -31.48 -10.49 8.00
N CYS A 16 -31.10 -9.38 8.65
CA CYS A 16 -31.78 -8.85 9.85
C CYS A 16 -33.29 -8.59 9.63
N SER A 17 -33.72 -8.38 8.38
CA SER A 17 -35.13 -8.22 8.02
C SER A 17 -35.92 -9.54 7.99
N GLN A 18 -35.22 -10.66 7.79
CA GLN A 18 -35.81 -12.00 7.59
C GLN A 18 -35.62 -12.91 8.79
N ARG A 19 -34.53 -12.73 9.55
CA ARG A 19 -34.21 -13.53 10.74
C ARG A 19 -33.57 -12.68 11.82
N LYS A 20 -33.71 -13.14 13.06
CA LYS A 20 -32.99 -12.54 14.19
C LYS A 20 -31.52 -12.98 14.14
N VAL A 21 -30.66 -12.07 13.68
CA VAL A 21 -29.21 -12.24 13.71
C VAL A 21 -28.71 -12.11 15.15
N SER A 22 -27.79 -12.98 15.56
CA SER A 22 -27.24 -12.90 16.91
C SER A 22 -26.24 -11.75 17.03
N VAL A 23 -26.17 -11.16 18.22
CA VAL A 23 -25.20 -10.07 18.50
C VAL A 23 -23.77 -10.57 18.33
N PHE A 24 -23.50 -11.83 18.65
CA PHE A 24 -22.19 -12.45 18.51
C PHE A 24 -21.77 -12.61 17.04
N GLU A 25 -22.68 -13.11 16.18
CA GLU A 25 -22.41 -13.20 14.73
C GLU A 25 -22.15 -11.84 14.09
N LEU A 26 -22.85 -10.80 14.56
CA LEU A 26 -22.65 -9.44 14.08
C LEU A 26 -21.31 -8.87 14.56
N ALA A 27 -20.92 -9.14 15.80
CA ALA A 27 -19.63 -8.72 16.36
C ALA A 27 -18.45 -9.34 15.59
N GLU A 28 -18.49 -10.65 15.33
CA GLU A 28 -17.47 -11.33 14.52
C GLU A 28 -17.38 -10.75 13.11
N ALA A 29 -18.53 -10.50 12.47
CA ALA A 29 -18.54 -9.94 11.12
C ALA A 29 -18.00 -8.50 11.05
N ILE A 30 -18.12 -7.73 12.14
CA ILE A 30 -17.52 -6.39 12.27
C ILE A 30 -16.00 -6.51 12.40
N GLU A 31 -15.48 -7.45 13.19
CA GLU A 31 -14.04 -7.70 13.32
C GLU A 31 -13.42 -8.15 11.98
N GLU A 32 -14.08 -9.07 11.28
CA GLU A 32 -13.68 -9.52 9.93
C GLU A 32 -13.64 -8.35 8.94
N LEU A 33 -14.67 -7.49 8.95
CA LEU A 33 -14.73 -6.30 8.09
C LEU A 33 -13.60 -5.31 8.44
N ALA A 34 -13.34 -5.09 9.73
CA ALA A 34 -12.28 -4.21 10.19
C ALA A 34 -10.89 -4.69 9.72
N MET A 35 -10.62 -6.00 9.78
CA MET A 35 -9.39 -6.60 9.25
C MET A 35 -9.29 -6.43 7.73
N HIS A 36 -10.37 -6.64 7.01
CA HIS A 36 -10.37 -6.44 5.56
C HIS A 36 -10.14 -4.98 5.17
N VAL A 37 -10.74 -4.03 5.88
CA VAL A 37 -10.54 -2.59 5.64
C VAL A 37 -9.12 -2.16 6.02
N ALA A 38 -8.56 -2.67 7.13
CA ALA A 38 -7.18 -2.40 7.51
C ALA A 38 -6.19 -2.92 6.46
N ASN A 39 -6.42 -4.12 5.94
CA ASN A 39 -5.61 -4.70 4.86
C ASN A 39 -5.78 -3.96 3.52
N PHE A 40 -6.96 -3.41 3.25
CA PHE A 40 -7.20 -2.57 2.07
C PHE A 40 -6.52 -1.19 2.19
N GLY A 41 -6.47 -0.64 3.41
CA GLY A 41 -5.82 0.64 3.72
C GLY A 41 -4.30 0.58 3.72
N ILE A 42 -3.71 -0.61 3.92
CA ILE A 42 -2.28 -0.87 3.74
C ILE A 42 -2.09 -1.42 2.33
N ASN A 43 -2.39 -0.58 1.35
CA ASN A 43 -2.24 -0.94 -0.06
C ASN A 43 -0.75 -0.98 -0.40
N GLU A 44 -0.17 -2.17 -0.41
CA GLU A 44 1.20 -2.48 -0.86
C GLU A 44 1.62 -1.72 -2.13
N GLN A 45 0.63 -1.40 -2.98
CA GLN A 45 0.76 -0.54 -4.16
C GLN A 45 1.33 0.86 -3.84
N ASP A 46 0.83 1.52 -2.80
CA ASP A 46 1.25 2.89 -2.45
C ASP A 46 2.67 2.89 -1.90
N TYR A 47 3.04 1.84 -1.16
CA TYR A 47 4.42 1.60 -0.74
C TYR A 47 5.33 1.29 -1.93
N SER A 48 4.88 0.50 -2.91
CA SER A 48 5.67 0.18 -4.11
C SER A 48 5.94 1.43 -4.96
N VAL A 49 4.98 2.35 -5.06
CA VAL A 49 5.11 3.63 -5.76
C VAL A 49 6.14 4.50 -5.05
N LEU A 50 6.06 4.61 -3.72
CA LEU A 50 7.02 5.37 -2.92
C LEU A 50 8.45 4.81 -3.02
N LEU A 51 8.60 3.48 -2.89
CA LEU A 51 9.88 2.77 -3.04
C LEU A 51 10.50 2.99 -4.42
N ARG A 52 9.69 3.01 -5.48
CA ARG A 52 10.15 3.26 -6.85
C ARG A 52 10.70 4.67 -7.01
N TYR A 53 9.99 5.69 -6.51
CA TYR A 53 10.46 7.07 -6.57
C TYR A 53 11.75 7.27 -5.76
N PHE A 54 11.83 6.66 -4.58
CA PHE A 54 13.02 6.72 -3.75
C PHE A 54 14.24 6.08 -4.44
N SER A 55 14.05 4.91 -5.03
CA SER A 55 15.09 4.18 -5.77
C SER A 55 15.60 4.98 -6.98
N PHE A 56 14.69 5.64 -7.70
CA PHE A 56 15.05 6.50 -8.82
C PHE A 56 15.87 7.72 -8.38
N GLY A 57 15.47 8.40 -7.31
CA GLY A 57 16.23 9.52 -6.74
C GLY A 57 17.63 9.12 -6.31
N LEU A 58 17.76 7.97 -5.65
CA LEU A 58 19.07 7.43 -5.24
C LEU A 58 19.96 7.10 -6.44
N HIS A 59 19.39 6.50 -7.49
CA HIS A 59 20.14 6.19 -8.71
C HIS A 59 20.68 7.45 -9.38
N ARG A 60 19.86 8.51 -9.49
CA ARG A 60 20.31 9.80 -10.03
C ARG A 60 21.44 10.41 -9.22
N LEU A 61 21.35 10.35 -7.88
CA LEU A 61 22.41 10.86 -7.01
C LEU A 61 23.73 10.10 -7.21
N LYS A 62 23.67 8.77 -7.31
CA LYS A 62 24.84 7.94 -7.61
C LYS A 62 25.45 8.28 -8.97
N SER A 63 24.62 8.49 -9.99
CA SER A 63 25.05 8.89 -11.32
C SER A 63 25.72 10.27 -11.32
N TYR A 64 25.13 11.26 -10.64
CA TYR A 64 25.75 12.58 -10.51
C TYR A 64 27.10 12.53 -9.80
N ARG A 65 27.20 11.77 -8.71
CA ARG A 65 28.47 11.56 -8.02
C ARG A 65 29.53 10.95 -8.94
N MET A 66 29.18 9.90 -9.68
CA MET A 66 30.10 9.25 -10.62
C MET A 66 30.57 10.22 -11.71
N ARG A 67 29.64 10.99 -12.29
CA ARG A 67 29.96 11.98 -13.32
C ARG A 67 30.88 13.07 -12.79
N PHE A 68 30.60 13.59 -11.59
CA PHE A 68 31.43 14.58 -10.94
C PHE A 68 32.87 14.08 -10.71
N GLU A 69 33.03 12.84 -10.21
CA GLU A 69 34.36 12.26 -10.02
C GLU A 69 35.11 12.05 -11.36
N GLN A 70 34.42 11.67 -12.43
CA GLN A 70 35.02 11.55 -13.76
C GLN A 70 35.49 12.90 -14.32
N GLU A 71 34.62 13.92 -14.28
CA GLU A 71 34.96 15.27 -14.75
C GLU A 71 36.14 15.84 -13.97
N LYS A 72 36.17 15.64 -12.64
CA LYS A 72 37.30 16.01 -11.79
C LYS A 72 38.59 15.31 -12.24
N ASN A 73 38.57 14.00 -12.42
CA ASN A 73 39.77 13.24 -12.79
C ASN A 73 40.28 13.62 -14.19
N ALA A 74 39.38 13.91 -15.14
CA ALA A 74 39.76 14.40 -16.46
C ALA A 74 40.47 15.76 -16.37
N LEU A 75 39.98 16.70 -15.54
CA LEU A 75 40.61 18.00 -15.33
C LEU A 75 42.05 17.88 -14.80
N PHE A 76 42.33 16.89 -13.95
CA PHE A 76 43.67 16.63 -13.43
C PHE A 76 44.58 15.88 -14.40
N ALA A 77 44.05 15.18 -15.41
CA ALA A 77 44.84 14.47 -16.41
C ALA A 77 45.37 15.38 -17.54
N PHE A 78 44.83 16.59 -17.68
CA PHE A 78 45.27 17.60 -18.66
C PHE A 78 46.22 18.68 -18.07
N ASN A 79 46.58 18.57 -16.79
CA ASN A 79 47.63 19.36 -16.13
C ASN A 79 48.90 18.50 -15.98
#